data_AF-A0A077X8A0-F1
#
_entry.id   AF-A0A077X8A0-F1
#
_cell.length_a   1.000
_cell.length_b   1.000
_cell.length_c   1.000
_cell.angle_alpha   90.00
_cell.angle_beta   90.00
_cell.angle_gamma   90.00
#
_symmetry.space_group_name_H-M   'P 1'
#
loop_
_entity.id
_entity.type
_entity.pdbx_description
1 polymer ?
#
loop_
_entity_poly.entity_id
_entity_poly.type
_entity_poly.pdbx_seq_one_letter_code
_entity_poly.pdbx_strand_id
1 'polypeptide(L)'
;CDQFDTMWRAFPDELNSGEYDFKGGSLNIYCSNRKCENDIDKINAGSLWLFKQFYGSSYNFSSNANGNMNIVTYIMTWISYKLNQKPQKEITKFNDFYSKHMENVEEYKKTIDGATGYKNYIDLINQNKLMDIDISVMSKFYDLFKNICSMYINIGKKNKGEMYLEYAKKFANEYKQLFNDNDNNEGNSYNKILSALSSDYYNFEKNKVDGKPINLPSLPTKKTVENVDISNPKETQDVSLSETPASSYEAKVSDSDSTLPSPSQVNKLILIPIIFVATLILLGIAYKYSLFGFRKRSQKQYLREKIKR
;
A
#
# COMPACT_ATOMS: atom_id res chain seq x y z
N CYS A 1 -11.82 -3.95 -0.53
CA CYS A 1 -12.01 -4.08 0.93
C CYS A 1 -12.93 -5.24 1.29
N ASP A 2 -14.10 -5.41 0.67
CA ASP A 2 -14.98 -6.55 0.96
C ASP A 2 -14.32 -7.95 0.82
N GLN A 3 -13.41 -8.11 -0.15
CA GLN A 3 -12.63 -9.34 -0.29
C GLN A 3 -11.68 -9.55 0.90
N PHE A 4 -11.06 -8.48 1.40
CA PHE A 4 -10.24 -8.55 2.62
C PHE A 4 -11.08 -8.76 3.88
N ASP A 5 -12.29 -8.20 3.96
CA ASP A 5 -13.23 -8.50 5.05
C ASP A 5 -13.59 -9.99 5.09
N THR A 6 -13.79 -10.59 3.92
CA THR A 6 -13.98 -12.04 3.79
C THR A 6 -12.74 -12.80 4.22
N MET A 7 -11.53 -12.33 3.82
CA MET A 7 -10.27 -12.90 4.26
C MET A 7 -10.13 -12.86 5.79
N TRP A 8 -10.36 -11.71 6.43
CA TRP A 8 -10.23 -11.56 7.88
C TRP A 8 -11.21 -12.43 8.67
N ARG A 9 -12.37 -12.77 8.11
CA ARG A 9 -13.29 -13.72 8.76
C ARG A 9 -12.76 -15.15 8.71
N ALA A 10 -12.10 -15.53 7.61
CA ALA A 10 -11.57 -16.87 7.38
C ALA A 10 -10.17 -17.09 7.98
N PHE A 11 -9.36 -16.03 7.99
CA PHE A 11 -8.02 -15.97 8.56
C PHE A 11 -7.87 -14.65 9.35
N PRO A 12 -8.41 -14.61 10.59
CA PRO A 12 -8.37 -13.44 11.47
C PRO A 12 -6.96 -12.97 11.79
N ASP A 13 -6.87 -11.74 12.27
CA ASP A 13 -5.60 -11.12 12.64
C ASP A 13 -5.15 -11.54 14.04
N GLU A 14 -6.08 -11.79 14.94
CA GLU A 14 -5.78 -12.23 16.28
C GLU A 14 -5.21 -13.64 16.29
N LEU A 15 -4.10 -13.83 17.02
CA LEU A 15 -3.58 -15.16 17.32
C LEU A 15 -4.39 -15.77 18.48
N ASN A 16 -4.69 -17.05 18.37
CA ASN A 16 -5.26 -17.83 19.47
C ASN A 16 -4.15 -18.63 20.14
N SER A 17 -3.75 -18.23 21.35
CA SER A 17 -2.69 -18.89 22.12
C SER A 17 -1.35 -18.96 21.38
N GLY A 18 -1.01 -17.92 20.62
CA GLY A 18 0.21 -17.85 19.81
C GLY A 18 0.11 -18.57 18.45
N GLU A 19 -1.03 -19.18 18.14
CA GLU A 19 -1.30 -19.86 16.87
C GLU A 19 -2.27 -19.07 15.99
N TYR A 20 -2.16 -19.25 14.67
CA TYR A 20 -3.14 -18.66 13.74
C TYR A 20 -4.51 -19.33 13.89
N ASP A 21 -5.56 -18.53 14.09
CA ASP A 21 -6.96 -18.98 14.04
C ASP A 21 -7.44 -19.21 12.59
N PHE A 22 -6.76 -20.08 11.86
CA PHE A 22 -7.08 -20.35 10.47
C PHE A 22 -8.31 -21.27 10.35
N LYS A 23 -9.45 -20.68 9.99
CA LYS A 23 -10.74 -21.40 9.90
C LYS A 23 -10.86 -22.25 8.63
N GLY A 24 -9.96 -22.05 7.66
CA GLY A 24 -9.76 -22.93 6.52
C GLY A 24 -10.82 -22.88 5.42
N GLY A 25 -12.11 -22.91 5.75
CA GLY A 25 -13.26 -22.74 4.84
C GLY A 25 -12.98 -22.92 3.33
N SER A 26 -13.18 -21.84 2.56
CA SER A 26 -12.90 -21.79 1.13
C SER A 26 -11.40 -21.59 0.79
N LEU A 27 -10.55 -21.31 1.78
CA LEU A 27 -9.10 -21.15 1.60
C LEU A 27 -8.39 -22.50 1.46
N ASN A 28 -8.94 -23.56 2.05
CA ASN A 28 -8.37 -24.91 2.01
C ASN A 28 -8.17 -25.42 0.58
N ILE A 29 -8.98 -24.99 -0.39
CA ILE A 29 -8.82 -25.43 -1.78
C ILE A 29 -7.53 -24.92 -2.44
N TYR A 30 -6.87 -23.93 -1.83
CA TYR A 30 -5.59 -23.36 -2.28
C TYR A 30 -4.39 -23.95 -1.55
N CYS A 31 -4.59 -24.93 -0.67
CA CYS A 31 -3.52 -25.69 -0.03
C CYS A 31 -3.27 -27.00 -0.75
N SER A 32 -2.01 -27.44 -0.76
CA SER A 32 -1.63 -28.79 -1.18
C SER A 32 -2.44 -29.83 -0.40
N ASN A 33 -3.00 -30.81 -1.09
CA ASN A 33 -3.89 -31.84 -0.51
C ASN A 33 -5.09 -31.29 0.28
N ARG A 34 -5.41 -30.00 0.13
CA ARG A 34 -6.43 -29.26 0.88
C ARG A 34 -6.24 -29.23 2.40
N LYS A 35 -4.99 -29.44 2.85
CA LYS A 35 -4.61 -29.44 4.25
C LYS A 35 -3.52 -28.39 4.40
N CYS A 36 -3.89 -27.21 4.89
CA CYS A 36 -2.94 -26.13 5.15
C CYS A 36 -2.17 -26.46 6.44
N GLU A 37 -1.21 -27.39 6.34
CA GLU A 37 -0.62 -28.08 7.49
C GLU A 37 0.24 -27.16 8.34
N ASN A 38 0.98 -26.25 7.70
CA ASN A 38 1.86 -25.31 8.39
C ASN A 38 1.43 -23.84 8.15
N ASP A 39 2.09 -22.94 8.87
CA ASP A 39 1.78 -21.51 8.84
C ASP A 39 2.04 -20.86 7.47
N ILE A 40 3.09 -21.30 6.77
CA ILE A 40 3.37 -20.85 5.40
C ILE A 40 2.25 -21.27 4.44
N ASP A 41 1.77 -22.50 4.53
CA ASP A 41 0.69 -23.00 3.67
C ASP A 41 -0.58 -22.18 3.87
N LYS A 42 -0.93 -21.85 5.12
CA LYS A 42 -2.10 -21.00 5.45
C LYS A 42 -1.96 -19.61 4.82
N ILE A 43 -0.79 -18.98 4.97
CA ILE A 43 -0.51 -17.65 4.40
C ILE A 43 -0.55 -17.70 2.87
N ASN A 44 0.09 -18.70 2.26
CA ASN A 44 0.16 -18.85 0.81
C ASN A 44 -1.23 -19.13 0.20
N ALA A 45 -2.05 -19.93 0.87
CA ALA A 45 -3.44 -20.16 0.46
C ALA A 45 -4.30 -18.91 0.53
N GLY A 46 -4.14 -18.10 1.58
CA GLY A 46 -4.77 -16.78 1.64
C GLY A 46 -4.30 -15.86 0.52
N SER A 47 -3.00 -15.84 0.24
CA SER A 47 -2.40 -15.08 -0.86
C SER A 47 -2.99 -15.48 -2.21
N LEU A 48 -2.98 -16.78 -2.54
CA LEU A 48 -3.57 -17.32 -3.77
C LEU A 48 -5.06 -16.96 -3.90
N TRP A 49 -5.82 -17.08 -2.82
CA TRP A 49 -7.23 -16.70 -2.81
C TRP A 49 -7.41 -15.22 -3.15
N LEU A 50 -6.64 -14.31 -2.53
CA LEU A 50 -6.71 -12.87 -2.80
C LEU A 50 -6.37 -12.56 -4.26
N PHE A 51 -5.27 -13.11 -4.78
CA PHE A 51 -4.90 -12.92 -6.19
C PHE A 51 -6.00 -13.41 -7.13
N LYS A 52 -6.64 -14.54 -6.84
CA LYS A 52 -7.76 -15.01 -7.64
C LYS A 52 -8.99 -14.11 -7.54
N GLN A 53 -9.33 -13.59 -6.36
CA GLN A 53 -10.47 -12.70 -6.21
C GLN A 53 -10.28 -11.39 -6.98
N PHE A 54 -9.08 -10.81 -6.96
CA PHE A 54 -8.81 -9.53 -7.59
C PHE A 54 -8.35 -9.63 -9.04
N TYR A 55 -7.62 -10.67 -9.41
CA TYR A 55 -6.92 -10.77 -10.69
C TYR A 55 -7.18 -12.09 -11.43
N GLY A 56 -8.05 -12.97 -10.94
CA GLY A 56 -8.30 -14.27 -11.57
C GLY A 56 -8.94 -14.20 -12.96
N SER A 57 -9.43 -13.03 -13.36
CA SER A 57 -9.88 -12.72 -14.72
C SER A 57 -9.92 -11.21 -14.93
N SER A 58 -10.09 -10.76 -16.18
CA SER A 58 -10.35 -9.34 -16.46
C SER A 58 -11.65 -8.83 -15.83
N TYR A 59 -12.65 -9.69 -15.65
CA TYR A 59 -13.86 -9.34 -14.93
C TYR A 59 -13.56 -9.06 -13.46
N ASN A 60 -12.86 -9.96 -12.77
CA ASN A 60 -12.42 -9.78 -11.39
C ASN A 60 -11.61 -8.48 -11.22
N PHE A 61 -10.70 -8.20 -12.15
CA PHE A 61 -9.89 -7.00 -12.10
C PHE A 61 -10.71 -5.72 -12.30
N SER A 62 -11.70 -5.74 -13.19
CA SER A 62 -12.61 -4.61 -13.40
C SER A 62 -13.58 -4.43 -12.22
N SER A 63 -14.16 -5.51 -11.70
CA SER A 63 -15.20 -5.45 -10.68
C SER A 63 -14.65 -5.25 -9.27
N ASN A 64 -13.61 -6.00 -8.89
CA ASN A 64 -13.09 -6.03 -7.53
C ASN A 64 -11.88 -5.11 -7.35
N ALA A 65 -11.01 -5.03 -8.37
CA ALA A 65 -9.86 -4.16 -8.33
C ALA A 65 -10.11 -2.78 -8.96
N ASN A 66 -11.15 -2.64 -9.78
CA ASN A 66 -11.49 -1.40 -10.48
C ASN A 66 -10.28 -0.76 -11.19
N GLY A 67 -9.43 -1.59 -11.81
CA GLY A 67 -8.22 -1.11 -12.46
C GLY A 67 -7.07 -0.71 -11.53
N ASN A 68 -7.25 -0.80 -10.20
CA ASN A 68 -6.25 -0.38 -9.22
C ASN A 68 -5.14 -1.43 -9.07
N MET A 69 -3.92 -1.07 -9.47
CA MET A 69 -2.75 -1.93 -9.34
C MET A 69 -2.17 -1.95 -7.92
N ASN A 70 -2.52 -0.99 -7.07
CA ASN A 70 -2.04 -0.94 -5.67
C ASN A 70 -2.54 -2.13 -4.83
N ILE A 71 -3.52 -2.89 -5.32
CA ILE A 71 -4.02 -4.08 -4.61
C ILE A 71 -2.93 -5.13 -4.45
N VAL A 72 -1.99 -5.25 -5.40
CA VAL A 72 -0.81 -6.11 -5.21
C VAL A 72 -0.04 -5.68 -3.96
N THR A 73 0.18 -4.38 -3.77
CA THR A 73 0.81 -3.83 -2.57
C THR A 73 0.05 -4.23 -1.32
N TYR A 74 -1.29 -4.12 -1.31
CA TYR A 74 -2.10 -4.49 -0.14
C TYR A 74 -2.07 -5.99 0.17
N ILE A 75 -2.02 -6.85 -0.84
CA ILE A 75 -1.82 -8.29 -0.65
C ILE A 75 -0.43 -8.54 -0.03
N MET A 76 0.62 -7.89 -0.55
CA MET A 76 1.98 -7.99 -0.01
C MET A 76 2.07 -7.49 1.44
N THR A 77 1.38 -6.38 1.76
CA THR A 77 1.27 -5.84 3.12
C THR A 77 0.58 -6.84 4.05
N TRP A 78 -0.52 -7.46 3.63
CA TRP A 78 -1.21 -8.49 4.43
C TRP A 78 -0.32 -9.73 4.66
N ILE A 79 0.36 -10.24 3.62
CA ILE A 79 1.30 -11.36 3.76
C ILE A 79 2.41 -11.01 4.75
N SER A 80 3.00 -9.81 4.62
CA SER A 80 4.08 -9.36 5.48
C SER A 80 3.62 -9.17 6.92
N TYR A 81 2.40 -8.65 7.12
CA TYR A 81 1.80 -8.58 8.44
C TYR A 81 1.69 -9.96 9.08
N LYS A 82 1.12 -10.95 8.39
CA LYS A 82 1.03 -12.33 8.90
C LYS A 82 2.42 -12.85 9.25
N LEU A 83 3.36 -12.84 8.30
CA LEU A 83 4.73 -13.31 8.54
C LEU A 83 5.42 -12.59 9.72
N ASN A 84 5.14 -11.31 9.96
CA ASN A 84 5.68 -10.57 11.10
C ASN A 84 5.04 -10.96 12.44
N GLN A 85 3.79 -11.44 12.46
CA GLN A 85 3.14 -11.95 13.67
C GLN A 85 3.77 -13.26 14.15
N LYS A 86 4.13 -14.15 13.21
CA LYS A 86 4.88 -15.39 13.48
C LYS A 86 6.10 -15.47 12.56
N PRO A 87 7.23 -14.83 12.92
CA PRO A 87 8.44 -14.82 12.11
C PRO A 87 8.90 -16.23 11.75
N GLN A 88 9.25 -16.42 10.48
CA GLN A 88 9.71 -17.69 9.94
C GLN A 88 11.21 -17.62 9.72
N LYS A 89 11.92 -18.70 10.09
CA LYS A 89 13.38 -18.76 9.90
C LYS A 89 13.69 -18.57 8.41
N GLU A 90 14.65 -17.70 8.10
CA GLU A 90 15.09 -17.39 6.73
C GLU A 90 14.05 -16.66 5.84
N ILE A 91 13.00 -16.08 6.43
CA ILE A 91 12.09 -15.16 5.73
C ILE A 91 12.16 -13.82 6.43
N THR A 92 13.03 -12.96 5.91
CA THR A 92 13.28 -11.61 6.44
C THR A 92 12.74 -10.54 5.52
N LYS A 93 12.78 -10.80 4.22
CA LYS A 93 12.28 -9.93 3.15
C LYS A 93 11.10 -10.57 2.42
N PHE A 94 10.31 -9.74 1.76
CA PHE A 94 9.23 -10.27 0.92
C PHE A 94 9.77 -11.20 -0.19
N ASN A 95 10.93 -10.88 -0.76
CA ASN A 95 11.58 -11.71 -1.75
C ASN A 95 11.87 -13.13 -1.26
N ASP A 96 12.22 -13.31 0.01
CA ASP A 96 12.49 -14.63 0.59
C ASP A 96 11.24 -15.52 0.54
N PHE A 97 10.09 -14.95 0.93
CA PHE A 97 8.80 -15.64 0.85
C PHE A 97 8.41 -15.91 -0.61
N TYR A 98 8.55 -14.91 -1.48
CA TYR A 98 8.21 -15.01 -2.90
C TYR A 98 8.99 -16.13 -3.60
N SER A 99 10.32 -16.13 -3.52
CA SER A 99 11.15 -17.14 -4.21
C SER A 99 10.93 -18.56 -3.70
N LYS A 100 10.69 -18.72 -2.39
CA LYS A 100 10.47 -20.04 -1.77
C LYS A 100 9.05 -20.59 -1.99
N HIS A 101 8.04 -19.73 -1.99
CA HIS A 101 6.63 -20.18 -1.85
C HIS A 101 5.68 -19.70 -2.95
N MET A 102 6.10 -18.79 -3.84
CA MET A 102 5.25 -18.25 -4.89
C MET A 102 5.84 -18.46 -6.29
N GLU A 103 7.11 -18.12 -6.48
CA GLU A 103 7.77 -18.03 -7.79
C GLU A 103 7.65 -19.30 -8.61
N ASN A 104 7.76 -20.47 -7.98
CA ASN A 104 7.77 -21.77 -8.64
C ASN A 104 6.47 -22.56 -8.52
N VAL A 105 5.44 -21.98 -7.90
CA VAL A 105 4.14 -22.63 -7.72
C VAL A 105 3.28 -22.45 -8.97
N GLU A 106 2.71 -23.57 -9.47
CA GLU A 106 1.98 -23.61 -10.74
C GLU A 106 0.80 -22.64 -10.76
N GLU A 107 0.06 -22.55 -9.65
CA GLU A 107 -1.11 -21.67 -9.49
C GLU A 107 -0.77 -20.20 -9.73
N TYR A 108 0.43 -19.74 -9.38
CA TYR A 108 0.87 -18.37 -9.63
C TYR A 108 1.30 -18.13 -11.09
N LYS A 109 1.77 -19.18 -11.77
CA LYS A 109 2.23 -19.14 -13.16
C LYS A 109 1.09 -19.26 -14.18
N LYS A 110 -0.08 -19.75 -13.78
CA LYS A 110 -1.24 -19.94 -14.65
C LYS A 110 -1.62 -18.64 -15.36
N THR A 111 -1.79 -18.75 -16.68
CA THR A 111 -2.22 -17.64 -17.53
C THR A 111 -3.61 -17.16 -17.10
N ILE A 112 -3.78 -15.85 -17.02
CA ILE A 112 -5.04 -15.21 -16.69
C ILE A 112 -5.72 -14.81 -18.00
N ASP A 113 -6.78 -15.52 -18.35
CA ASP A 113 -7.50 -15.27 -19.60
C ASP A 113 -8.17 -13.89 -19.62
N GLY A 114 -7.98 -13.19 -20.73
CA GLY A 114 -8.57 -11.88 -20.99
C GLY A 114 -7.94 -10.71 -20.24
N ALA A 115 -6.90 -10.94 -19.42
CA ALA A 115 -6.14 -9.87 -18.79
C ALA A 115 -5.29 -9.11 -19.82
N THR A 116 -5.26 -7.78 -19.69
CA THR A 116 -4.43 -6.89 -20.51
C THR A 116 -3.41 -6.21 -19.61
N GLY A 117 -2.11 -6.44 -19.83
CA GLY A 117 -1.02 -5.80 -19.08
C GLY A 117 -0.23 -6.73 -18.14
N TYR A 118 -0.75 -7.93 -17.88
CA TYR A 118 -0.09 -8.98 -17.09
C TYR A 118 -0.54 -10.34 -17.60
N LYS A 119 0.36 -11.34 -17.61
CA LYS A 119 0.01 -12.68 -18.11
C LYS A 119 -0.43 -13.62 -16.99
N ASN A 120 0.15 -13.48 -15.81
CA ASN A 120 -0.12 -14.30 -14.64
C ASN A 120 0.13 -13.49 -13.34
N TYR A 121 -0.01 -14.12 -12.17
CA TYR A 121 0.20 -13.43 -10.89
C TYR A 121 1.68 -13.08 -10.65
N ILE A 122 2.61 -13.89 -11.15
CA ILE A 122 4.06 -13.60 -11.05
C ILE A 122 4.40 -12.27 -11.73
N ASP A 123 3.90 -12.06 -12.95
CA ASP A 123 4.09 -10.81 -13.70
C ASP A 123 3.58 -9.59 -12.90
N LEU A 124 2.42 -9.72 -12.24
CA LEU A 124 1.83 -8.66 -11.41
C LEU A 124 2.73 -8.29 -10.22
N ILE A 125 3.22 -9.31 -9.49
CA ILE A 125 4.04 -9.08 -8.30
C ILE A 125 5.37 -8.43 -8.69
N ASN A 126 6.01 -8.94 -9.76
CA ASN A 126 7.29 -8.41 -10.24
C ASN A 126 7.19 -6.96 -10.75
N GLN A 127 6.06 -6.56 -11.33
CA GLN A 127 5.84 -5.17 -11.76
C GLN A 127 5.79 -4.17 -10.59
N ASN A 128 5.43 -4.60 -9.38
CA ASN A 128 5.27 -3.71 -8.23
C ASN A 128 6.62 -3.21 -7.66
N LYS A 129 7.74 -3.91 -7.94
CA LYS A 129 9.09 -3.53 -7.48
C LYS A 129 9.19 -3.29 -5.96
N LEU A 130 8.43 -4.06 -5.17
CA LEU A 130 8.43 -4.00 -3.70
C LEU A 130 9.02 -5.27 -3.07
N MET A 131 9.74 -6.11 -3.82
CA MET A 131 10.24 -7.40 -3.32
C MET A 131 11.34 -7.26 -2.26
N ASP A 132 12.18 -6.25 -2.38
CA ASP A 132 13.37 -6.09 -1.53
C ASP A 132 13.09 -5.49 -0.14
N ILE A 133 11.82 -5.19 0.16
CA ILE A 133 11.43 -4.63 1.45
C ILE A 133 11.44 -5.71 2.53
N ASP A 134 11.92 -5.33 3.71
CA ASP A 134 11.85 -6.18 4.89
C ASP A 134 10.40 -6.42 5.30
N ILE A 135 10.09 -7.65 5.71
CA ILE A 135 8.76 -8.05 6.17
C ILE A 135 8.30 -7.17 7.33
N SER A 136 9.19 -6.89 8.28
CA SER A 136 8.91 -6.05 9.43
C SER A 136 8.54 -4.62 9.00
N VAL A 137 9.28 -4.03 8.06
CA VAL A 137 9.00 -2.69 7.52
C VAL A 137 7.69 -2.67 6.76
N MET A 138 7.44 -3.64 5.87
CA MET A 138 6.18 -3.73 5.11
C MET A 138 4.97 -3.94 6.04
N SER A 139 5.14 -4.69 7.13
CA SER A 139 4.07 -4.95 8.09
C SER A 139 3.58 -3.69 8.81
N LYS A 140 4.43 -2.66 8.98
CA LYS A 140 4.07 -1.37 9.61
C LYS A 140 2.87 -0.70 8.91
N PHE A 141 2.68 -0.93 7.61
CA PHE A 141 1.61 -0.31 6.82
C PHE A 141 0.26 -1.02 6.93
N TYR A 142 0.20 -2.17 7.62
CA TYR A 142 -1.00 -2.98 7.66
C TYR A 142 -2.17 -2.29 8.35
N ASP A 143 -1.92 -1.59 9.46
CA ASP A 143 -2.97 -0.90 10.20
C ASP A 143 -3.58 0.24 9.38
N LEU A 144 -2.75 1.00 8.64
CA LEU A 144 -3.24 2.00 7.67
C LEU A 144 -4.15 1.37 6.62
N PHE A 145 -3.71 0.27 6.01
CA PHE A 145 -4.49 -0.46 5.02
C PHE A 145 -5.82 -0.96 5.61
N LYS A 146 -5.79 -1.55 6.80
CA LYS A 146 -6.97 -2.06 7.50
C LYS A 146 -7.94 -0.95 7.89
N ASN A 147 -7.42 0.21 8.31
CA ASN A 147 -8.20 1.40 8.61
C ASN A 147 -8.91 1.95 7.35
N ILE A 148 -8.21 2.09 6.21
CA ILE A 148 -8.85 2.48 4.94
C ILE A 148 -9.98 1.51 4.61
N CYS A 149 -9.74 0.21 4.70
CA CYS A 149 -10.78 -0.75 4.39
C CYS A 149 -11.95 -0.71 5.36
N SER A 150 -11.69 -0.45 6.64
CA SER A 150 -12.73 -0.24 7.64
C SER A 150 -13.56 1.02 7.36
N MET A 151 -12.96 2.08 6.80
CA MET A 151 -13.70 3.25 6.32
C MET A 151 -14.66 2.85 5.19
N TYR A 152 -14.16 2.18 4.14
CA TYR A 152 -14.97 1.73 3.00
C TYR A 152 -16.07 0.72 3.37
N ILE A 153 -15.81 -0.20 4.30
CA ILE A 153 -16.79 -1.21 4.72
C ILE A 153 -17.92 -0.61 5.55
N ASN A 154 -17.66 0.50 6.26
CA ASN A 154 -18.63 1.10 7.17
C ASN A 154 -19.33 2.34 6.60
N ILE A 155 -18.88 2.87 5.46
CA ILE A 155 -19.58 3.95 4.77
C ILE A 155 -21.01 3.51 4.36
N GLY A 156 -22.01 4.33 4.65
CA GLY A 156 -23.41 4.08 4.25
C GLY A 156 -24.19 3.08 5.11
N LYS A 157 -23.62 2.52 6.18
CA LYS A 157 -24.38 1.70 7.14
C LYS A 157 -25.28 2.61 8.01
N LYS A 158 -26.58 2.66 7.66
CA LYS A 158 -27.63 3.54 8.24
C LYS A 158 -27.69 3.63 9.77
N ASN A 159 -27.23 2.60 10.49
CA ASN A 159 -27.33 2.50 11.95
C ASN A 159 -25.97 2.63 12.67
N LYS A 160 -24.89 2.99 11.96
CA LYS A 160 -23.53 3.10 12.50
C LYS A 160 -22.93 4.47 12.18
N GLY A 161 -23.65 5.52 12.56
CA GLY A 161 -23.29 6.92 12.33
C GLY A 161 -21.80 7.16 12.56
N GLU A 162 -21.14 7.74 11.56
CA GLU A 162 -19.76 8.22 11.60
C GLU A 162 -18.65 7.23 11.98
N MET A 163 -18.88 5.91 12.08
CA MET A 163 -17.77 4.97 12.38
C MET A 163 -16.60 5.08 11.40
N TYR A 164 -16.86 5.43 10.14
CA TYR A 164 -15.79 5.67 9.16
C TYR A 164 -14.90 6.86 9.56
N LEU A 165 -15.40 7.87 10.29
CA LEU A 165 -14.61 8.99 10.81
C LEU A 165 -13.69 8.54 11.94
N GLU A 166 -14.10 7.57 12.77
CA GLU A 166 -13.21 6.99 13.78
C GLU A 166 -12.01 6.28 13.14
N TYR A 167 -12.26 5.47 12.11
CA TYR A 167 -11.19 4.84 11.33
C TYR A 167 -10.35 5.86 10.56
N ALA A 168 -10.94 6.94 10.07
CA ALA A 168 -10.19 8.02 9.43
C ALA A 168 -9.24 8.75 10.40
N LYS A 169 -9.67 8.97 11.65
CA LYS A 169 -8.82 9.51 12.71
C LYS A 169 -7.66 8.57 13.05
N LYS A 170 -7.93 7.26 13.17
CA LYS A 170 -6.88 6.24 13.38
C LYS A 170 -5.88 6.24 12.22
N PHE A 171 -6.38 6.23 10.99
CA PHE A 171 -5.57 6.33 9.79
C PHE A 171 -4.67 7.57 9.81
N ALA A 172 -5.22 8.77 10.05
CA ALA A 172 -4.43 10.00 10.02
C ALA A 172 -3.33 10.02 11.09
N ASN A 173 -3.60 9.46 12.28
CA ASN A 173 -2.63 9.36 13.36
C ASN A 173 -1.50 8.38 13.02
N GLU A 174 -1.82 7.17 12.56
CA GLU A 174 -0.84 6.18 12.11
C GLU A 174 -0.02 6.70 10.92
N TYR A 175 -0.69 7.41 10.00
CA TYR A 175 -0.05 7.96 8.81
C TYR A 175 1.00 8.99 9.22
N LYS A 176 0.66 9.86 10.18
CA LYS A 176 1.60 10.85 10.71
C LYS A 176 2.86 10.22 11.29
N GLN A 177 2.71 9.11 12.05
CA GLN A 177 3.84 8.39 12.61
C GLN A 177 4.73 7.82 11.50
N LEU A 178 4.14 7.08 10.56
CA LEU A 178 4.88 6.46 9.45
C LEU A 178 5.48 7.48 8.48
N PHE A 179 4.83 8.64 8.32
CA PHE A 179 5.32 9.73 7.47
C PHE A 179 6.57 10.40 8.06
N ASN A 180 6.65 10.51 9.39
CA ASN A 180 7.81 11.07 10.09
C ASN A 180 8.93 10.05 10.32
N ASP A 181 8.72 8.75 10.05
CA ASP A 181 9.74 7.71 10.18
C ASP A 181 11.01 8.05 9.35
N ASN A 182 12.19 7.73 9.89
CA ASN A 182 13.48 7.90 9.23
C ASN A 182 13.62 6.99 7.99
N ASP A 183 12.91 5.86 7.99
CA ASP A 183 12.83 4.95 6.85
C ASP A 183 12.10 5.59 5.64
N ASN A 184 11.28 6.62 5.87
CA ASN A 184 10.51 7.30 4.82
C ASN A 184 11.38 8.31 4.05
N ASN A 185 12.06 7.83 3.01
CA ASN A 185 12.85 8.66 2.10
C ASN A 185 12.16 8.77 0.74
N GLU A 186 12.23 9.94 0.10
CA GLU A 186 11.57 10.17 -1.19
C GLU A 186 12.02 9.15 -2.24
N GLY A 187 11.06 8.57 -2.95
CA GLY A 187 11.31 7.63 -4.05
C GLY A 187 11.61 6.18 -3.64
N ASN A 188 11.78 5.88 -2.36
CA ASN A 188 12.00 4.50 -1.89
C ASN A 188 10.69 3.69 -1.81
N SER A 189 10.81 2.37 -1.59
CA SER A 189 9.65 1.46 -1.49
C SER A 189 8.69 1.82 -0.35
N TYR A 190 9.23 2.28 0.77
CA TYR A 190 8.44 2.76 1.92
C TYR A 190 7.50 3.90 1.51
N ASN A 191 8.06 4.93 0.88
CA ASN A 191 7.33 6.10 0.41
C ASN A 191 6.29 5.75 -0.66
N LYS A 192 6.57 4.77 -1.54
CA LYS A 192 5.61 4.28 -2.54
C LYS A 192 4.38 3.65 -1.89
N ILE A 193 4.56 2.79 -0.88
CA ILE A 193 3.44 2.16 -0.15
C ILE A 193 2.60 3.23 0.56
N LEU A 194 3.27 4.16 1.25
CA LEU A 194 2.60 5.25 1.95
C LEU A 194 1.82 6.16 1.00
N SER A 195 2.36 6.41 -0.20
CA SER A 195 1.70 7.21 -1.25
C SER A 195 0.49 6.51 -1.87
N ALA A 196 0.53 5.18 -2.02
CA ALA A 196 -0.63 4.40 -2.46
C ALA A 196 -1.78 4.51 -1.44
N LEU A 197 -1.46 4.36 -0.16
CA LEU A 197 -2.43 4.46 0.94
C LEU A 197 -3.00 5.88 1.06
N SER A 198 -2.18 6.93 0.98
CA SER A 198 -2.69 8.31 1.01
C SER A 198 -3.56 8.63 -0.20
N SER A 199 -3.21 8.14 -1.38
CA SER A 199 -4.04 8.30 -2.58
C SER A 199 -5.42 7.68 -2.38
N ASP A 200 -5.50 6.47 -1.84
CA ASP A 200 -6.78 5.81 -1.56
C ASP A 200 -7.57 6.50 -0.44
N TYR A 201 -6.90 7.07 0.56
CA TYR A 201 -7.55 7.90 1.56
C TYR A 201 -8.20 9.15 0.95
N TYR A 202 -7.51 9.89 0.07
CA TYR A 202 -8.10 11.03 -0.64
C TYR A 202 -9.17 10.60 -1.65
N ASN A 203 -9.07 9.40 -2.23
CA ASN A 203 -10.15 8.86 -3.05
C ASN A 203 -11.40 8.55 -2.23
N PHE A 204 -11.26 8.19 -0.94
CA PHE A 204 -12.39 8.00 -0.05
C PHE A 204 -13.19 9.31 0.15
N GLU A 205 -12.53 10.47 0.24
CA GLU A 205 -13.18 11.79 0.38
C GLU A 205 -14.17 12.10 -0.73
N LYS A 206 -14.00 11.50 -1.91
CA LYS A 206 -14.88 11.70 -3.07
C LYS A 206 -16.26 11.07 -2.89
N ASN A 207 -16.44 10.20 -1.90
CA ASN A 207 -17.74 9.62 -1.57
C ASN A 207 -18.66 10.63 -0.87
N LYS A 208 -19.95 10.28 -0.77
CA LYS A 208 -20.95 11.07 -0.05
C LYS A 208 -21.68 10.20 0.96
N VAL A 209 -21.99 10.77 2.11
CA VAL A 209 -22.82 10.14 3.15
C VAL A 209 -24.05 11.00 3.33
N ASP A 210 -25.23 10.43 3.16
CA ASP A 210 -26.52 11.13 3.25
C ASP A 210 -26.58 12.41 2.38
N GLY A 211 -25.98 12.33 1.19
CA GLY A 211 -25.92 13.45 0.23
C GLY A 211 -24.90 14.54 0.60
N LYS A 212 -24.25 14.46 1.76
CA LYS A 212 -23.23 15.41 2.21
C LYS A 212 -21.82 14.97 1.82
N PRO A 213 -20.91 15.93 1.54
CA PRO A 213 -19.50 15.61 1.35
C PRO A 213 -18.90 15.07 2.64
N ILE A 214 -17.91 14.20 2.49
CA ILE A 214 -17.12 13.70 3.60
C ILE A 214 -15.99 14.70 3.88
N ASN A 215 -15.77 15.01 5.16
CA ASN A 215 -14.61 15.78 5.60
C ASN A 215 -13.72 14.87 6.44
N LEU A 216 -12.51 14.58 5.97
CA LEU A 216 -11.55 13.74 6.69
C LEU A 216 -10.47 14.58 7.37
N PRO A 217 -9.82 14.05 8.42
CA PRO A 217 -8.60 14.65 8.94
C PRO A 217 -7.53 14.81 7.85
N SER A 218 -6.90 15.98 7.79
CA SER A 218 -5.81 16.23 6.85
C SER A 218 -4.56 15.43 7.20
N LEU A 219 -3.88 14.92 6.18
CA LEU A 219 -2.60 14.23 6.34
C LEU A 219 -1.43 15.23 6.31
N PRO A 220 -0.34 14.99 7.05
CA PRO A 220 0.87 15.79 6.96
C PRO A 220 1.52 15.70 5.57
N THR A 221 2.02 16.84 5.08
CA THR A 221 2.75 16.94 3.80
C THR A 221 4.22 17.31 3.99
N LYS A 222 4.64 17.63 5.22
CA LYS A 222 6.01 17.98 5.59
C LYS A 222 6.39 17.26 6.87
N LYS A 223 7.60 16.71 6.93
CA LYS A 223 8.08 16.02 8.13
C LYS A 223 8.13 17.03 9.26
N THR A 224 7.65 16.63 10.42
CA THR A 224 7.79 17.42 11.64
C THR A 224 9.14 17.07 12.24
N VAL A 225 9.99 18.07 12.47
CA VAL A 225 11.21 17.85 13.27
C VAL A 225 10.73 17.64 14.69
N GLU A 226 10.87 16.43 15.22
CA GLU A 226 10.77 16.23 16.66
C GLU A 226 11.97 16.95 17.28
N ASN A 227 11.74 18.16 17.77
CA ASN A 227 12.60 18.72 18.80
C ASN A 227 12.41 17.78 19.99
N VAL A 228 13.35 16.84 20.16
CA VAL A 228 13.49 16.08 21.39
C VAL A 228 13.83 17.11 22.46
N ASP A 229 12.82 17.66 23.12
CA ASP A 229 12.99 18.33 24.39
C ASP A 229 13.55 17.27 25.34
N ILE A 230 14.87 17.30 25.51
CA ILE A 230 15.57 16.62 26.58
C ILE A 230 15.06 17.27 27.86
N SER A 231 13.94 16.76 28.36
CA SER A 231 13.45 17.03 29.70
C SER A 231 14.41 16.32 30.66
N ASN A 232 15.43 17.08 31.03
CA ASN A 232 16.41 16.74 32.05
C ASN A 232 15.66 16.39 33.36
N PRO A 233 15.91 15.24 34.01
CA PRO A 233 15.40 15.01 35.35
C PRO A 233 16.17 15.87 36.35
N LYS A 234 15.40 16.45 37.25
CA LYS A 234 15.75 17.42 38.28
C LYS A 234 16.65 16.85 39.39
N GLU A 235 17.53 17.73 39.86
CA GLU A 235 18.02 17.91 41.25
C GLU A 235 18.64 16.73 42.02
N THR A 236 19.91 16.90 42.37
CA THR A 236 20.34 16.74 43.78
C THR A 236 21.32 17.86 44.11
N GLN A 237 20.97 18.68 45.10
CA GLN A 237 21.88 19.64 45.73
C GLN A 237 22.86 18.88 46.62
N ASP A 238 24.16 19.15 46.49
CA ASP A 238 25.02 19.27 47.67
C ASP A 238 26.22 20.22 47.42
N VAL A 239 26.78 20.68 48.52
CA VAL A 239 27.36 21.98 48.83
C VAL A 239 28.85 22.18 48.42
N SER A 240 29.12 23.33 47.76
CA SER A 240 30.17 24.35 47.98
C SER A 240 31.70 24.06 48.09
N LEU A 241 32.44 24.99 47.45
CA LEU A 241 33.80 25.55 47.68
C LEU A 241 35.03 25.02 46.91
N SER A 242 35.41 25.87 45.92
CA SER A 242 36.75 26.43 45.61
C SER A 242 37.93 25.52 45.23
N GLU A 243 38.46 25.71 44.02
CA GLU A 243 39.72 26.45 43.71
C GLU A 243 40.17 26.18 42.25
N THR A 244 40.62 27.24 41.56
CA THR A 244 41.37 27.18 40.29
C THR A 244 42.88 27.15 40.64
N PRO A 245 43.77 26.54 39.83
CA PRO A 245 44.39 27.31 38.75
C PRO A 245 44.70 26.54 37.45
N ALA A 246 44.45 27.23 36.34
CA ALA A 246 45.22 27.33 35.09
C ALA A 246 46.07 26.15 34.55
N SER A 247 45.83 25.80 33.29
CA SER A 247 46.90 25.74 32.27
C SER A 247 46.34 25.93 30.84
N SER A 248 46.91 26.92 30.15
CA SER A 248 47.09 27.12 28.69
C SER A 248 47.14 25.83 27.86
N TYR A 249 46.76 25.77 26.56
CA TYR A 249 47.45 26.43 25.43
C TYR A 249 46.53 26.84 24.25
N GLU A 250 46.79 28.07 23.79
CA GLU A 250 46.75 28.70 22.45
C GLU A 250 45.80 28.27 21.31
N ALA A 251 45.17 29.33 20.79
CA ALA A 251 44.46 29.44 19.53
C ALA A 251 45.40 29.48 18.30
N LYS A 252 44.89 28.99 17.16
CA LYS A 252 45.23 29.55 15.85
C LYS A 252 43.95 29.83 15.07
N VAL A 253 43.71 31.13 14.87
CA VAL A 253 42.80 31.71 13.90
C VAL A 253 43.41 31.56 12.51
N SER A 254 42.58 31.20 11.53
CA SER A 254 42.86 31.50 10.13
C SER A 254 41.52 31.70 9.40
N ASP A 255 41.23 32.95 9.08
CA ASP A 255 40.14 33.37 8.20
C ASP A 255 40.34 32.80 6.79
N SER A 256 39.26 32.36 6.16
CA SER A 256 39.13 32.27 4.72
C SER A 256 37.65 32.36 4.36
N ASP A 257 37.29 33.57 3.96
CA ASP A 257 36.04 33.96 3.33
C ASP A 257 35.89 33.21 1.99
N SER A 258 34.81 32.44 1.82
CA SER A 258 34.35 32.00 0.50
C SER A 258 32.85 31.76 0.52
N THR A 259 32.13 32.80 0.13
CA THR A 259 30.74 32.76 -0.34
C THR A 259 30.60 31.77 -1.50
N LEU A 260 29.63 30.85 -1.44
CA LEU A 260 29.10 30.06 -2.57
C LEU A 260 27.67 29.57 -2.23
N PRO A 261 26.82 29.30 -3.23
CA PRO A 261 25.62 30.08 -3.48
C PRO A 261 24.33 29.29 -3.24
N SER A 262 23.23 30.02 -3.08
CA SER A 262 21.87 29.49 -3.12
C SER A 262 21.59 28.70 -4.43
N PRO A 263 20.92 27.52 -4.38
CA PRO A 263 20.53 26.81 -5.59
C PRO A 263 19.40 27.55 -6.31
N SER A 264 19.63 27.85 -7.58
CA SER A 264 18.74 28.58 -8.47
C SER A 264 17.61 27.70 -9.00
N GLN A 265 16.47 28.38 -9.23
CA GLN A 265 15.28 27.86 -9.91
C GLN A 265 15.59 27.56 -11.38
N VAL A 266 15.95 26.32 -11.72
CA VAL A 266 16.02 25.88 -13.12
C VAL A 266 15.49 24.46 -13.21
N ASN A 267 14.18 24.29 -13.47
CA ASN A 267 13.60 23.07 -14.07
C ASN A 267 12.11 23.16 -14.47
N LYS A 268 11.52 24.35 -14.60
CA LYS A 268 10.08 24.48 -14.89
C LYS A 268 9.67 24.33 -16.37
N LEU A 269 10.61 24.21 -17.31
CA LEU A 269 10.31 24.15 -18.75
C LEU A 269 10.34 22.74 -19.38
N ILE A 270 10.90 21.73 -18.70
CA ILE A 270 11.10 20.40 -19.31
C ILE A 270 9.85 19.49 -19.17
N LEU A 271 8.93 19.80 -18.25
CA LEU A 271 7.73 18.97 -18.03
C LEU A 271 6.62 19.16 -19.08
N ILE A 272 6.53 20.34 -19.70
CA ILE A 272 5.45 20.71 -20.61
C ILE A 272 5.41 19.85 -21.88
N PRO A 273 6.53 19.63 -22.62
CA PRO A 273 6.48 18.85 -23.85
C PRO A 273 6.13 17.36 -23.62
N ILE A 274 6.50 16.77 -22.48
CA ILE A 274 6.20 15.36 -22.16
C ILE A 274 4.69 15.16 -21.93
N ILE A 275 4.02 16.12 -21.30
CA ILE A 275 2.57 16.09 -21.08
C ILE A 275 1.81 16.14 -22.42
N PHE A 276 2.28 16.93 -23.39
CA PHE A 276 1.67 17.02 -24.71
C PHE A 276 1.83 15.72 -25.53
N VAL A 277 2.95 15.02 -25.40
CA VAL A 277 3.13 13.71 -26.07
C VAL A 277 2.20 12.65 -25.44
N ALA A 278 2.06 12.64 -24.12
CA ALA A 278 1.17 11.71 -23.42
C ALA A 278 -0.31 11.92 -23.77
N THR A 279 -0.77 13.17 -23.88
CA THR A 279 -2.16 13.47 -24.25
C THR A 279 -2.49 13.07 -25.69
N LEU A 280 -1.55 13.24 -26.64
CA LEU A 280 -1.74 12.78 -28.03
C LEU A 280 -1.81 11.26 -28.16
N ILE A 281 -1.01 10.52 -27.39
CA ILE A 281 -1.06 9.04 -27.36
C ILE A 281 -2.42 8.57 -26.80
N LEU A 282 -2.88 9.15 -25.70
CA LEU A 282 -4.17 8.81 -25.10
C LEU A 282 -5.35 9.15 -26.03
N LEU A 283 -5.29 10.26 -26.75
CA LEU A 283 -6.32 10.66 -27.71
C LEU A 283 -6.36 9.70 -28.92
N GLY A 284 -5.21 9.23 -29.40
CA GLY A 284 -5.12 8.22 -30.47
C GLY A 284 -5.72 6.88 -30.05
N ILE A 285 -5.49 6.46 -28.81
CA ILE A 285 -6.08 5.24 -28.24
C ILE A 285 -7.61 5.40 -28.13
N ALA A 286 -8.10 6.49 -27.53
CA ALA A 286 -9.52 6.77 -27.39
C ALA A 286 -10.25 6.85 -28.75
N TYR A 287 -9.64 7.48 -29.76
CA TYR A 287 -10.18 7.58 -31.11
C TYR A 287 -10.33 6.19 -31.76
N LYS A 288 -9.33 5.31 -31.62
CA LYS A 288 -9.38 3.94 -32.15
C LYS A 288 -10.47 3.10 -31.48
N TYR A 289 -10.64 3.20 -30.16
CA TYR A 289 -11.68 2.49 -29.42
C TYR A 289 -13.10 3.02 -29.72
N SER A 290 -13.25 4.34 -29.92
CA SER A 290 -14.52 4.95 -30.33
C SER A 290 -14.94 4.46 -31.72
N LEU A 291 -14.05 4.54 -32.72
CA LEU A 291 -14.33 4.15 -34.10
C LEU A 291 -14.67 2.65 -34.22
N PHE A 292 -13.99 1.78 -33.44
CA PHE A 292 -14.30 0.35 -33.39
C PHE A 292 -15.58 0.03 -32.59
N GLY A 293 -15.89 0.79 -31.55
CA GLY A 293 -17.08 0.62 -30.73
C GLY A 293 -18.38 0.86 -31.51
N PHE A 294 -18.41 1.89 -32.36
CA PHE A 294 -19.58 2.20 -33.20
C PHE A 294 -19.84 1.11 -34.26
N ARG A 295 -18.79 0.56 -34.87
CA ARG A 295 -18.91 -0.47 -35.92
C ARG A 295 -19.45 -1.81 -35.39
N LYS A 296 -19.16 -2.15 -34.13
CA LYS A 296 -19.65 -3.38 -33.48
C LYS A 296 -21.10 -3.27 -32.99
N ARG A 297 -21.56 -2.06 -32.69
CA ARG A 297 -22.95 -1.79 -32.28
C ARG A 297 -23.91 -1.85 -33.46
N SER A 298 -23.53 -1.30 -34.62
CA SER A 298 -24.36 -1.34 -35.84
C SER A 298 -24.56 -2.76 -36.38
N GLN A 299 -23.53 -3.62 -36.38
CA GLN A 299 -23.68 -5.04 -36.76
C GLN A 299 -24.60 -5.83 -35.82
N LYS A 300 -24.55 -5.57 -34.49
CA LYS A 300 -25.44 -6.21 -33.52
C LYS A 300 -26.90 -5.77 -33.65
N GLN A 301 -27.16 -4.53 -34.03
CA GLN A 301 -28.53 -4.06 -34.33
C GLN A 301 -29.06 -4.71 -35.61
N TYR A 302 -28.26 -4.76 -36.68
CA TYR A 302 -28.64 -5.41 -37.94
C TYR A 302 -28.99 -6.91 -37.77
N LEU A 303 -28.21 -7.64 -36.96
CA LEU A 303 -28.48 -9.06 -36.67
C LEU A 303 -29.75 -9.25 -35.81
N ARG A 304 -30.06 -8.33 -34.89
CA ARG A 304 -31.29 -8.39 -34.07
C ARG A 304 -32.54 -8.07 -34.87
N GLU A 305 -32.47 -7.21 -35.88
CA GLU A 305 -33.59 -6.90 -36.76
C GLU A 305 -33.89 -8.07 -37.73
N LYS A 306 -32.88 -8.81 -38.18
CA LYS A 306 -33.06 -10.00 -39.03
C LYS A 306 -33.64 -11.24 -38.32
N ILE A 307 -33.49 -11.34 -37.00
CA ILE A 307 -34.06 -12.44 -36.20
C ILE A 307 -35.55 -12.19 -35.87
N LYS A 308 -36.04 -10.97 -36.06
CA LYS A 308 -37.42 -10.56 -35.78
C LYS A 308 -38.33 -10.50 -37.02
N ARG A 309 -37.81 -10.83 -38.21
CA ARG A 309 -38.58 -11.07 -39.44
C ARG A 309 -38.54 -12.56 -39.74
#